data_AF-A0A0Q7NTI1-F1
#
_entry.id   AF-A0A0Q7NTI1-F1
#
_cell.length_a   1.000
_cell.length_b   1.000
_cell.length_c   1.000
_cell.angle_alpha   90.00
_cell.angle_beta   90.00
_cell.angle_gamma   90.00
#
_symmetry.space_group_name_H-M   'P 1'
#
loop_
_entity.id
_entity.type
_entity.pdbx_description
1 polymer ?
#
loop_
_entity_poly.entity_id
_entity_poly.type
_entity_poly.pdbx_seq_one_letter_code
_entity_poly.pdbx_strand_id
1 'polypeptide(L)'
;MLVANAGLVRALIAGVQFYSSGLPEFEPRLRLMIKMLVIQILGAGDDHKYDVMASVVVNTGFAAVLRASALDVDGREHRELIAATAEMVAIWFGEHRVPDRDLTW
;
A
#
# COMPACT_ATOMS: atom_id res chain seq x y z
N MET A 1 12.61 -4.22 -3.67
CA MET A 1 12.62 -3.14 -4.67
C MET A 1 11.65 -1.97 -4.39
N LEU A 2 10.96 -1.94 -3.24
CA LEU A 2 10.14 -0.78 -2.82
C LEU A 2 10.80 0.04 -1.69
N VAL A 3 11.61 -0.63 -0.85
CA VAL A 3 12.46 0.00 0.20
C VAL A 3 13.50 0.95 -0.40
N ALA A 4 14.06 0.62 -1.57
CA ALA A 4 15.04 1.47 -2.26
C ALA A 4 14.46 2.82 -2.72
N ASN A 5 13.13 2.90 -2.88
CA ASN A 5 12.41 4.10 -3.31
C ASN A 5 11.64 4.77 -2.16
N ALA A 6 11.92 4.38 -0.90
CA ALA A 6 11.20 4.87 0.27
C ALA A 6 11.22 6.39 0.41
N GLY A 7 12.31 7.07 0.01
CA GLY A 7 12.39 8.52 0.00
C GLY A 7 11.44 9.19 -1.00
N LEU A 8 11.30 8.59 -2.19
CA LEU A 8 10.40 9.08 -3.25
C LEU A 8 8.94 8.87 -2.85
N VAL A 9 8.65 7.71 -2.25
CA VAL A 9 7.34 7.39 -1.67
C VAL A 9 7.01 8.35 -0.52
N ARG A 10 7.96 8.65 0.37
CA ARG A 10 7.82 9.68 1.42
C ARG A 10 7.53 11.07 0.87
N ALA A 11 8.23 11.48 -0.17
CA ALA A 11 8.03 12.78 -0.82
C ALA A 11 6.64 12.87 -1.48
N LEU A 12 6.18 11.77 -2.07
CA LEU A 12 4.86 11.69 -2.70
C LEU A 12 3.72 11.77 -1.67
N ILE A 13 3.88 11.16 -0.49
CA ILE A 13 2.92 11.25 0.63
C ILE A 13 2.95 12.63 1.28
N ALA A 14 4.14 13.23 1.44
CA ALA A 14 4.28 14.55 2.04
C ALA A 14 3.56 15.65 1.24
N GLY A 15 3.36 15.43 -0.08
CA GLY A 15 2.55 16.30 -0.94
C GLY A 15 1.04 16.13 -0.75
N VAL A 16 0.59 15.07 -0.06
CA VAL A 16 -0.81 14.83 0.25
C VAL A 16 -1.12 15.44 1.60
N GLN A 17 -1.56 16.70 1.60
CA GLN A 17 -2.02 17.41 2.79
C GLN A 17 -3.31 16.76 3.35
N PHE A 18 -3.18 15.66 4.08
CA PHE A 18 -4.26 15.06 4.89
C PHE A 18 -4.54 15.83 6.18
N TYR A 19 -3.75 16.88 6.48
CA TYR A 19 -3.74 17.54 7.78
C TYR A 19 -4.89 18.55 8.02
N SER A 20 -5.72 18.91 7.02
CA SER A 20 -6.75 19.94 7.20
C SER A 20 -8.21 19.51 6.99
N SER A 21 -8.51 18.21 6.79
CA SER A 21 -9.87 17.76 6.42
C SER A 21 -10.55 16.80 7.41
N GLY A 22 -10.02 16.60 8.62
CA GLY A 22 -10.63 15.70 9.62
C GLY A 22 -10.35 14.20 9.40
N LEU A 23 -9.29 13.86 8.65
CA LEU A 23 -8.79 12.49 8.48
C LEU A 23 -7.49 12.13 9.25
N PRO A 24 -7.02 12.84 10.29
CA PRO A 24 -5.75 12.48 10.94
C PRO A 24 -5.77 11.07 11.56
N GLU A 25 -6.94 10.55 11.94
CA GLU A 25 -7.09 9.17 12.43
C GLU A 25 -7.35 8.15 11.32
N PHE A 26 -7.66 8.57 10.08
CA PHE A 26 -7.99 7.66 8.99
C PHE A 26 -6.76 6.90 8.49
N GLU A 27 -5.67 7.60 8.20
CA GLU A 27 -4.43 6.97 7.73
C GLU A 27 -3.88 5.95 8.76
N PRO A 28 -3.82 6.26 10.07
CA PRO A 28 -3.45 5.27 11.09
C PRO A 28 -4.37 4.05 11.14
N ARG A 29 -5.69 4.24 11.10
CA ARG A 29 -6.67 3.14 11.15
C ARG A 29 -6.60 2.26 9.89
N LEU A 30 -6.49 2.88 8.73
CA LEU A 30 -6.33 2.18 7.46
C LEU A 30 -5.02 1.38 7.46
N ARG A 31 -3.92 1.96 7.93
CA ARG A 31 -2.63 1.25 8.03
C ARG A 31 -2.73 0.03 8.95
N LEU A 32 -3.43 0.14 10.07
CA LEU A 32 -3.67 -1.00 10.97
C LEU A 32 -4.52 -2.09 10.29
N MET A 33 -5.58 -1.70 9.58
CA MET A 33 -6.41 -2.65 8.82
C MET A 33 -5.60 -3.34 7.70
N ILE A 34 -4.79 -2.60 6.96
CA ILE A 34 -3.90 -3.16 5.93
C ILE A 34 -2.86 -4.08 6.57
N LYS A 35 -2.23 -3.72 7.69
CA LYS A 35 -1.29 -4.58 8.42
C LYS A 35 -1.93 -5.92 8.77
N MET A 36 -3.18 -5.90 9.25
CA MET A 36 -3.93 -7.12 9.55
C MET A 36 -4.19 -7.97 8.30
N LEU A 37 -4.48 -7.33 7.15
CA LEU A 37 -4.60 -8.05 5.87
C LEU A 37 -3.27 -8.64 5.42
N VAL A 38 -2.16 -7.92 5.58
CA VAL A 38 -0.81 -8.43 5.29
C VAL A 38 -0.52 -9.67 6.13
N ILE A 39 -0.79 -9.64 7.43
CA ILE A 39 -0.62 -10.79 8.33
C ILE A 39 -1.50 -11.97 7.89
N GLN A 40 -2.77 -11.72 7.54
CA GLN A 40 -3.65 -12.79 7.07
C GLN A 40 -3.18 -13.42 5.76
N ILE A 41 -2.62 -12.61 4.85
CA ILE A 41 -2.12 -13.09 3.56
C ILE A 41 -0.79 -13.83 3.74
N LEU A 42 0.15 -13.29 4.50
CA LEU A 42 1.53 -13.78 4.57
C LEU A 42 1.80 -14.70 5.76
N GLY A 43 0.88 -14.80 6.72
CA GLY A 43 1.06 -15.55 7.96
C GLY A 43 1.79 -14.75 9.04
N ALA A 44 2.02 -15.39 10.20
CA ALA A 44 2.80 -14.79 11.29
C ALA A 44 4.23 -14.49 10.84
N GLY A 45 4.78 -13.37 11.27
CA GLY A 45 6.09 -12.91 10.82
C GLY A 45 6.56 -11.65 11.55
N ASP A 46 7.55 -10.99 10.97
CA ASP A 46 8.15 -9.77 11.53
C ASP A 46 7.16 -8.60 11.51
N ASP A 47 6.76 -8.15 12.70
CA ASP A 47 5.79 -7.07 12.90
C ASP A 47 6.25 -5.74 12.28
N HIS A 48 7.54 -5.43 12.39
CA HIS A 48 8.13 -4.22 11.80
C HIS A 48 8.10 -4.28 10.27
N LYS A 49 8.41 -5.46 9.70
CA LYS A 49 8.28 -5.69 8.26
C LYS A 49 6.84 -5.44 7.81
N TYR A 50 5.85 -5.93 8.54
CA TYR A 50 4.44 -5.73 8.19
C TYR A 50 3.98 -4.27 8.34
N ASP A 51 4.51 -3.52 9.30
CA ASP A 51 4.28 -2.07 9.40
C ASP A 51 4.81 -1.31 8.18
N VAL A 52 6.03 -1.65 7.75
CA VAL A 52 6.63 -1.07 6.53
C VAL A 52 5.78 -1.43 5.32
N MET A 53 5.32 -2.68 5.23
CA MET A 53 4.51 -3.10 4.10
C MET A 53 3.15 -2.41 4.03
N ALA A 54 2.46 -2.31 5.17
CA ALA A 54 1.20 -1.61 5.26
C ALA A 54 1.34 -0.13 4.90
N SER A 55 2.42 0.50 5.37
CA SER A 55 2.74 1.89 5.01
C SER A 55 2.86 2.05 3.50
N VAL A 56 3.64 1.20 2.87
CA VAL A 56 3.88 1.24 1.42
C VAL A 56 2.59 1.10 0.61
N VAL A 57 1.71 0.16 0.98
CA VAL A 57 0.43 -0.06 0.29
C VAL A 57 -0.48 1.15 0.42
N VAL A 58 -0.67 1.67 1.63
CA VAL A 58 -1.52 2.84 1.89
C VAL A 58 -1.05 4.05 1.09
N ASN A 59 0.26 4.30 1.12
CA ASN A 59 0.86 5.44 0.47
C ASN A 59 0.78 5.36 -1.06
N THR A 60 0.98 4.17 -1.61
CA THR A 60 0.87 3.93 -3.06
C THR A 60 -0.57 4.06 -3.53
N GLY A 61 -1.53 3.55 -2.75
CA GLY A 61 -2.96 3.70 -3.03
C GLY A 61 -3.39 5.17 -3.03
N PHE A 62 -2.97 5.95 -2.03
CA PHE A 62 -3.27 7.39 -2.00
C PHE A 62 -2.65 8.13 -3.18
N ALA A 63 -1.39 7.86 -3.52
CA ALA A 63 -0.75 8.46 -4.67
C ALA A 63 -1.50 8.16 -5.98
N ALA A 64 -1.97 6.92 -6.15
CA ALA A 64 -2.74 6.52 -7.33
C ALA A 64 -4.09 7.25 -7.42
N VAL A 65 -4.84 7.33 -6.31
CA VAL A 65 -6.13 8.05 -6.25
C VAL A 65 -5.96 9.53 -6.56
N LEU A 66 -4.95 10.17 -5.97
CA LEU A 66 -4.68 11.59 -6.23
C LEU A 66 -4.24 11.84 -7.66
N ARG A 67 -3.37 10.97 -8.20
CA ARG A 67 -2.94 11.07 -9.60
C ARG A 67 -4.14 10.95 -10.54
N ALA A 68 -5.04 10.01 -10.28
CA ALA A 68 -6.22 9.79 -11.09
C ALA A 68 -7.28 10.91 -10.92
N SER A 69 -7.24 11.65 -9.81
CA SER A 69 -8.12 12.80 -9.55
C SER A 69 -7.56 14.14 -10.03
N ALA A 70 -6.23 14.29 -10.07
CA ALA A 70 -5.53 15.54 -10.43
C ALA A 70 -5.34 15.69 -11.94
N LEU A 71 -5.18 14.57 -12.65
CA LEU A 71 -5.36 14.53 -14.08
C LEU A 71 -6.88 14.50 -14.31
N ASP A 72 -7.42 15.31 -15.21
CA ASP A 72 -8.85 15.29 -15.56
C ASP A 72 -9.14 14.02 -16.39
N VAL A 73 -8.97 12.87 -15.74
CA VAL A 73 -8.97 11.55 -16.34
C VAL A 73 -10.41 11.13 -16.56
N ASP A 74 -10.74 10.66 -17.77
CA ASP A 74 -12.05 10.05 -18.02
C ASP A 74 -12.31 8.89 -17.04
N GLY A 75 -13.56 8.67 -16.67
CA GLY A 75 -13.94 7.70 -15.64
C GLY A 75 -13.47 6.26 -15.95
N ARG A 76 -13.22 5.93 -17.22
CA ARG A 76 -12.60 4.67 -17.63
C ARG A 76 -11.11 4.60 -17.30
N GLU A 77 -10.35 5.63 -17.66
CA GLU A 77 -8.90 5.69 -17.44
C GLU A 77 -8.57 5.84 -15.94
N HIS A 78 -9.47 6.45 -15.15
CA HIS A 78 -9.39 6.45 -13.68
C HIS A 78 -9.43 5.03 -13.09
N ARG A 79 -10.36 4.18 -13.58
CA ARG A 79 -10.47 2.78 -13.12
C ARG A 79 -9.27 1.96 -13.53
N GLU A 80 -8.72 2.20 -14.72
CA GLU A 80 -7.54 1.49 -15.24
C GLU A 80 -6.29 1.80 -14.39
N LEU A 81 -6.10 3.06 -13.99
CA LEU A 81 -4.99 3.45 -13.10
C LEU A 81 -5.07 2.79 -11.71
N ILE A 82 -6.27 2.73 -11.13
CA ILE A 82 -6.49 2.06 -9.85
C ILE A 82 -6.26 0.55 -9.98
N ALA A 83 -6.77 -0.07 -11.05
CA ALA A 83 -6.60 -1.50 -11.30
C ALA A 83 -5.12 -1.88 -11.49
N ALA A 84 -4.38 -1.11 -12.29
CA ALA A 84 -2.94 -1.33 -12.48
C ALA A 84 -2.17 -1.20 -11.15
N THR A 85 -2.55 -0.24 -10.30
CA THR A 85 -1.94 -0.07 -8.97
C THR A 85 -2.23 -1.26 -8.07
N ALA A 86 -3.48 -1.76 -8.07
CA ALA A 86 -3.85 -2.93 -7.30
C ALA A 86 -3.10 -4.19 -7.76
N GLU A 87 -2.92 -4.37 -9.07
CA GLU A 87 -2.14 -5.46 -9.64
C GLU A 87 -0.66 -5.41 -9.21
N MET A 88 -0.03 -4.24 -9.30
CA MET A 88 1.36 -4.06 -8.84
C MET A 88 1.53 -4.41 -7.35
N VAL A 89 0.58 -3.99 -6.52
CA VAL A 89 0.57 -4.31 -5.09
C VAL A 89 0.43 -5.83 -4.88
N ALA A 90 -0.46 -6.49 -5.63
CA ALA A 90 -0.67 -7.93 -5.53
C ALA A 90 0.58 -8.74 -5.92
N ILE A 91 1.24 -8.37 -7.03
CA ILE A 91 2.50 -8.98 -7.47
C ILE A 91 3.57 -8.81 -6.40
N TRP A 92 3.70 -7.60 -5.86
CA TRP A 92 4.67 -7.30 -4.81
C TRP A 92 4.44 -8.12 -3.53
N PHE A 93 3.17 -8.36 -3.15
CA PHE A 93 2.86 -9.30 -2.07
C PHE A 93 3.28 -10.73 -2.39
N GLY A 94 3.06 -11.19 -3.62
CA GLY A 94 3.50 -12.51 -4.09
C GLY A 94 5.00 -12.73 -3.93
N GLU A 95 5.81 -11.72 -4.25
CA GLU A 95 7.28 -11.75 -4.05
C GLU A 95 7.70 -11.87 -2.58
N HIS A 96 6.91 -11.31 -1.66
CA HIS A 96 7.25 -11.23 -0.23
C HIS A 96 6.64 -12.35 0.61
N ARG A 97 5.81 -13.20 0.00
CA ARG A 97 5.27 -14.41 0.62
C ARG A 97 6.39 -15.44 0.79
N VAL A 98 6.63 -15.86 2.02
CA VAL A 98 7.50 -17.01 2.28
C VAL A 98 6.68 -18.27 1.92
N PRO A 99 7.18 -19.17 1.06
CA PRO A 99 6.48 -20.42 0.78
C PRO A 99 6.38 -21.22 2.07
N ASP A 100 5.18 -21.77 2.31
CA ASP A 100 4.93 -22.70 3.40
C ASP A 100 5.91 -23.87 3.21
N ARG A 101 6.93 -23.96 4.07
CA ARG A 101 7.79 -25.14 4.08
C ARG A 101 7.01 -26.20 4.80
N ASP A 102 6.50 -27.14 4.00
CA ASP A 102 5.86 -28.38 4.44
C ASP A 102 6.44 -28.85 5.78
N LEU A 103 5.62 -28.74 6.82
CA LEU A 103 5.85 -29.40 8.09
C LEU A 103 5.68 -30.90 7.87
N THR A 104 6.70 -31.55 7.33
CA THR A 104 6.91 -32.99 7.45
C THR A 104 7.89 -33.24 8.58
N TRP A 105 7.38 -33.50 9.78
CA TRP A 105 8.04 -34.31 10.81
C TRP A 105 7.00 -35.17 11.52
#